data_AF-K2FN49-F1
#
_entry.id   AF-K2FN49-F1
#
_cell.length_a   1.000
_cell.length_b   1.000
_cell.length_c   1.000
_cell.angle_alpha   90.00
_cell.angle_beta   90.00
_cell.angle_gamma   90.00
#
_symmetry.space_group_name_H-M   'P 1'
#
loop_
_entity.id
_entity.type
_entity.pdbx_description
1 polymer ?
#
loop_
_entity_poly.entity_id
_entity_poly.type
_entity_poly.pdbx_seq_one_letter_code
_entity_poly.pdbx_strand_id
1 'polypeptide(L)'
;MELRRTFLLNAAEIIRGLRLQPVEGVRQLTEQQIKCFIIEVFIKQQLLGYWYKPLLKKQTAEMTHPLFRYFLIKEQQIRHFDIVRTSQFLFIVAPVMDVQQNPYSIRRFLIEEKGALEDQVYLNILILDLQDDMDEAVVETLKSQMQRMVTLQSQIHLDVIDIVHTLEQVSEQKLLPLLVEPIQVVEKNADVVAQRHLKQFEEIMTRELLLPMRDAIRDHLSHIEEFDYLYLHVHKIFTEILAYYRDFKSQPGFMFNQYIQNFEYKLLAFIRLLEKRKAETFIPTYRNEWQVMHQRSQQAVLDIQNTISENVQQYRDLKKYINTLQRQKADEEKKSVFKKLWRKNNFDEAIDTALNQLQQLKRSMFLEIIQVPRTHENCSVFLEFESLQHLQQVDRHYAFPSGDNGLTRLPLLIHLPETYDDFDVENFNASMSLDMNFSAGSRIQPEQGGTLNFEI
;
A
#
# COMPACT_ATOMS: atom_id res chain seq x y z
N MET A 1 0.55 -10.94 17.79
CA MET A 1 -0.64 -10.19 17.31
C MET A 1 -1.92 -10.54 18.05
N GLU A 2 -2.19 -11.82 18.36
CA GLU A 2 -3.40 -12.22 19.12
C GLU A 2 -3.52 -11.55 20.50
N LEU A 3 -2.42 -11.41 21.26
CA LEU A 3 -2.43 -10.74 22.57
C LEU A 3 -2.96 -9.30 22.50
N ARG A 4 -2.56 -8.52 21.49
CA ARG A 4 -3.03 -7.13 21.30
C ARG A 4 -4.52 -7.11 20.96
N ARG A 5 -4.98 -8.00 20.09
CA ARG A 5 -6.39 -8.12 19.72
C ARG A 5 -7.25 -8.47 20.93
N THR A 6 -6.87 -9.50 21.69
CA THR A 6 -7.57 -9.92 22.90
C THR A 6 -7.59 -8.81 23.95
N PHE A 7 -6.45 -8.12 24.15
CA PHE A 7 -6.39 -6.97 25.06
C PHE A 7 -7.38 -5.87 24.66
N LEU A 8 -7.41 -5.48 23.38
CA LEU A 8 -8.31 -4.43 22.88
C LEU A 8 -9.79 -4.82 23.01
N LEU A 9 -10.13 -6.08 22.74
CA LEU A 9 -11.51 -6.58 22.90
C LEU A 9 -11.93 -6.60 24.37
N ASN A 10 -11.07 -7.07 25.27
CA ASN A 10 -11.35 -7.05 26.72
C ASN A 10 -11.46 -5.62 27.25
N ALA A 11 -10.60 -4.71 26.79
CA ALA A 11 -10.68 -3.29 27.14
C ALA A 11 -12.04 -2.69 26.72
N ALA A 12 -12.53 -3.02 25.52
CA ALA A 12 -13.85 -2.58 25.06
C ALA A 12 -14.97 -3.08 25.98
N GLU A 13 -14.93 -4.33 26.44
CA GLU A 13 -15.91 -4.88 27.39
C GLU A 13 -15.90 -4.15 28.73
N ILE A 14 -14.71 -3.91 29.28
CA ILE A 14 -14.57 -3.16 30.54
C ILE A 14 -15.13 -1.74 30.39
N ILE A 15 -14.78 -1.04 29.32
CA ILE A 15 -15.19 0.36 29.08
C ILE A 15 -16.71 0.49 28.98
N ARG A 16 -17.42 -0.50 28.43
CA ARG A 16 -18.90 -0.49 28.41
C ARG A 16 -19.49 -0.38 29.83
N GLY A 17 -18.87 -1.06 30.81
CA GLY A 17 -19.33 -1.10 32.20
C GLY A 17 -18.81 0.03 33.09
N LEU A 18 -17.78 0.77 32.68
CA LEU A 18 -17.23 1.89 33.46
C LEU A 18 -18.26 3.02 33.60
N ARG A 19 -18.24 3.76 34.71
CA ARG A 19 -18.93 5.06 34.80
C ARG A 19 -17.92 6.17 34.56
N LEU A 20 -18.12 6.97 33.52
CA LEU A 20 -17.20 8.05 33.17
C LEU A 20 -17.81 9.39 33.53
N GLN A 21 -17.04 10.24 34.20
CA GLN A 21 -17.38 11.66 34.32
C GLN A 21 -17.03 12.35 33.00
N PRO A 22 -18.00 12.97 32.31
CA PRO A 22 -17.69 13.63 31.05
C PRO A 22 -16.82 14.87 31.25
N VAL A 23 -16.04 15.20 30.23
CA VAL A 23 -15.15 16.36 30.23
C VAL A 23 -15.99 17.61 29.97
N GLU A 24 -15.79 18.65 30.79
CA GLU A 24 -16.40 19.96 30.55
C GLU A 24 -15.76 20.65 29.34
N GLY A 25 -16.59 21.29 28.51
CA GLY A 25 -16.13 21.95 27.30
C GLY A 25 -17.27 22.42 26.41
N VAL A 26 -16.91 23.04 25.29
CA VAL A 26 -17.86 23.57 24.29
C VAL A 26 -18.70 22.45 23.69
N ARG A 27 -18.15 21.23 23.58
CA ARG A 27 -18.87 20.09 23.01
C ARG A 27 -19.85 19.41 23.96
N GLN A 28 -19.78 19.70 25.26
CA GLN A 28 -20.64 19.10 26.30
C GLN A 28 -20.80 17.58 26.13
N LEU A 29 -19.66 16.87 26.04
CA LEU A 29 -19.64 15.45 25.74
C LEU A 29 -20.45 14.66 26.76
N THR A 30 -21.18 13.65 26.30
CA THR A 30 -21.86 12.69 27.20
C THR A 30 -20.99 11.46 27.45
N GLU A 31 -21.26 10.76 28.55
CA GLU A 31 -20.60 9.49 28.85
C GLU A 31 -20.75 8.48 27.69
N GLN A 32 -21.95 8.42 27.10
CA GLN A 32 -22.27 7.51 26.01
C GLN A 32 -21.48 7.83 24.75
N GLN A 33 -21.35 9.11 24.40
CA GLN A 33 -20.53 9.56 23.27
C GLN A 33 -19.06 9.19 23.47
N ILE A 34 -18.53 9.37 24.69
CA ILE A 34 -17.14 9.02 25.02
C ILE A 34 -16.91 7.52 24.88
N LYS A 35 -17.79 6.69 25.45
CA LYS A 35 -17.69 5.23 25.33
C LYS A 35 -17.81 4.77 23.87
N CYS A 36 -18.77 5.30 23.14
CA CYS A 36 -18.98 4.96 21.73
C CYS A 36 -17.75 5.32 20.90
N PHE A 37 -17.17 6.51 21.09
CA PHE A 37 -15.94 6.89 20.40
C PHE A 37 -14.79 5.91 20.68
N ILE A 38 -14.52 5.63 21.96
CA ILE A 38 -13.39 4.76 22.33
C ILE A 38 -13.58 3.34 21.76
N ILE A 39 -14.78 2.79 21.84
CA ILE A 39 -15.05 1.41 21.42
C ILE A 39 -15.21 1.29 19.91
N GLU A 40 -16.05 2.13 19.31
CA GLU A 40 -16.47 1.99 17.92
C GLU A 40 -15.61 2.76 16.92
N VAL A 41 -14.84 3.75 17.37
CA VAL A 41 -13.91 4.51 16.52
C VAL A 41 -12.48 4.06 16.82
N PHE A 42 -11.96 4.37 18.01
CA PHE A 42 -10.56 4.12 18.34
C PHE A 42 -10.19 2.64 18.36
N ILE A 43 -10.88 1.80 19.16
CA ILE A 43 -10.55 0.37 19.26
C ILE A 43 -10.78 -0.34 17.93
N LYS A 44 -11.89 -0.07 17.23
CA LYS A 44 -12.12 -0.64 15.88
C LYS A 44 -11.00 -0.22 14.93
N GLN A 45 -10.58 1.04 14.92
CA GLN A 45 -9.46 1.49 14.08
C GLN A 45 -8.15 0.80 14.43
N GLN A 46 -7.85 0.59 15.72
CA GLN A 46 -6.65 -0.13 16.16
C GLN A 46 -6.66 -1.61 15.77
N LEU A 47 -7.85 -2.23 15.71
CA LEU A 47 -8.04 -3.62 15.29
C LEU A 47 -7.99 -3.79 13.77
N LEU A 48 -8.56 -2.84 13.03
CA LEU A 48 -8.74 -2.91 11.58
C LEU A 48 -7.54 -2.32 10.82
N GLY A 49 -6.84 -1.33 11.36
CA GLY A 49 -5.74 -0.64 10.66
C GLY A 49 -6.21 -0.09 9.31
N TYR A 50 -5.53 -0.45 8.22
CA TYR A 50 -5.93 -0.08 6.85
C TYR A 50 -7.29 -0.66 6.39
N TRP A 51 -7.97 -1.49 7.20
CA TRP A 51 -9.37 -1.91 6.95
C TRP A 51 -10.40 -0.93 7.50
N TYR A 52 -9.98 0.04 8.31
CA TYR A 52 -10.88 1.02 8.91
C TYR A 52 -11.34 2.03 7.86
N LYS A 53 -12.66 2.25 7.75
CA LYS A 53 -13.26 3.05 6.68
C LYS A 53 -14.13 4.18 7.24
N PRO A 54 -13.75 5.44 6.97
CA PRO A 54 -14.71 6.54 6.98
C PRO A 54 -15.81 6.34 5.93
N LEU A 55 -16.93 7.04 6.10
CA LEU A 55 -17.97 7.12 5.09
C LEU A 55 -17.47 7.86 3.85
N LEU A 56 -17.82 7.34 2.68
CA LEU A 56 -17.61 8.05 1.42
C LEU A 56 -18.46 9.32 1.37
N LYS A 57 -17.98 10.32 0.62
CA LYS A 57 -18.78 11.51 0.30
C LYS A 57 -20.12 11.13 -0.33
N LYS A 58 -20.15 10.14 -1.22
CA LYS A 58 -21.39 9.64 -1.84
C LYS A 58 -22.37 9.06 -0.81
N GLN A 59 -21.89 8.22 0.11
CA GLN A 59 -22.71 7.61 1.16
C GLN A 59 -23.26 8.67 2.13
N THR A 60 -22.44 9.66 2.47
CA THR A 60 -22.88 10.80 3.28
C THR A 60 -23.94 11.63 2.55
N ALA A 61 -23.76 11.89 1.25
CA ALA A 61 -24.73 12.65 0.45
C ALA A 61 -26.08 11.92 0.26
N GLU A 62 -26.11 10.60 0.39
CA GLU A 62 -27.31 9.76 0.34
C GLU A 62 -28.06 9.68 1.68
N MET A 63 -27.51 10.25 2.76
CA MET A 63 -28.21 10.34 4.05
C MET A 63 -29.43 11.26 3.97
N THR A 64 -30.45 10.95 4.78
CA THR A 64 -31.80 11.51 4.64
C THR A 64 -31.89 13.04 4.78
N HIS A 65 -31.14 13.64 5.71
CA HIS A 65 -31.27 15.07 6.01
C HIS A 65 -30.46 15.96 5.03
N PRO A 66 -31.01 17.08 4.52
CA PRO A 66 -30.33 17.96 3.56
C PRO A 66 -28.96 18.51 4.03
N LEU A 67 -28.77 18.66 5.35
CA LEU A 67 -27.48 19.06 5.94
C LEU A 67 -26.33 18.20 5.41
N PHE A 68 -26.51 16.88 5.29
CA PHE A 68 -25.44 15.99 4.86
C PHE A 68 -24.97 16.32 3.46
N ARG A 69 -25.92 16.40 2.51
CA ARG A 69 -25.64 16.67 1.10
C ARG A 69 -25.14 18.09 0.82
N TYR A 70 -25.75 19.10 1.44
CA TYR A 70 -25.52 20.50 1.05
C TYR A 70 -24.52 21.24 1.94
N PHE A 71 -24.41 20.88 3.22
CA PHE A 71 -23.50 21.53 4.16
C PHE A 71 -22.27 20.66 4.43
N LEU A 72 -22.44 19.43 4.91
CA LEU A 72 -21.30 18.61 5.33
C LEU A 72 -20.38 18.22 4.19
N ILE A 73 -20.89 17.85 3.01
CA ILE A 73 -20.02 17.59 1.85
C ILE A 73 -19.21 18.84 1.46
N LYS A 74 -19.83 20.02 1.50
CA LYS A 74 -19.14 21.27 1.18
C LYS A 74 -18.04 21.59 2.20
N GLU A 75 -18.35 21.47 3.49
CA GLU A 75 -17.35 21.67 4.54
C GLU A 75 -16.26 20.59 4.49
N GLN A 76 -16.59 19.36 4.12
CA GLN A 76 -15.61 18.28 3.96
C GLN A 76 -14.64 18.55 2.82
N GLN A 77 -15.07 19.20 1.73
CA GLN A 77 -14.18 19.63 0.65
C GLN A 77 -13.21 20.73 1.09
N ILE A 78 -13.63 21.58 2.03
CA ILE A 78 -12.80 22.69 2.53
C ILE A 78 -11.86 22.20 3.64
N ARG A 79 -12.35 21.37 4.56
CA ARG A 79 -11.64 21.02 5.81
C ARG A 79 -11.02 19.63 5.78
N HIS A 80 -11.34 18.82 4.77
CA HIS A 80 -10.83 17.46 4.53
C HIS A 80 -10.99 16.48 5.70
N PHE A 81 -12.01 16.67 6.53
CA PHE A 81 -12.30 15.78 7.64
C PHE A 81 -12.84 14.40 7.19
N ASP A 82 -12.74 13.43 8.08
CA ASP A 82 -13.40 12.14 7.95
C ASP A 82 -14.76 12.14 8.64
N ILE A 83 -15.70 11.38 8.10
CA ILE A 83 -16.98 11.10 8.77
C ILE A 83 -17.00 9.62 9.13
N VAL A 84 -17.08 9.32 10.42
CA VAL A 84 -17.19 7.96 10.92
C VAL A 84 -18.60 7.73 11.42
N ARG A 85 -19.28 6.74 10.85
CA ARG A 85 -20.59 6.30 11.32
C ARG A 85 -20.46 5.16 12.32
N THR A 86 -21.10 5.31 13.47
CA THR A 86 -21.26 4.26 14.47
C THR A 86 -22.71 3.81 14.57
N SER A 87 -23.00 2.96 15.56
CA SER A 87 -24.37 2.52 15.84
C SER A 87 -25.33 3.65 16.24
N GLN A 88 -24.80 4.73 16.83
CA GLN A 88 -25.60 5.79 17.46
C GLN A 88 -25.20 7.20 17.03
N PHE A 89 -23.95 7.42 16.61
CA PHE A 89 -23.41 8.75 16.34
C PHE A 89 -22.73 8.81 14.97
N LEU A 90 -22.62 10.02 14.44
CA LEU A 90 -21.60 10.38 13.47
C LEU A 90 -20.50 11.15 14.18
N PHE A 91 -19.25 10.74 13.97
CA PHE A 91 -18.08 11.49 14.39
C PHE A 91 -17.43 12.14 13.18
N ILE A 92 -17.29 13.46 13.24
CA ILE A 92 -16.63 14.26 12.21
C ILE A 92 -15.22 14.56 12.70
N VAL A 93 -14.22 13.92 12.10
CA VAL A 93 -12.85 13.82 12.63
C VAL A 93 -11.91 14.68 11.80
N ALA A 94 -11.30 15.68 12.45
CA ALA A 94 -10.34 16.57 11.80
C ALA A 94 -9.09 15.82 11.37
N PRO A 95 -8.49 16.22 10.25
CA PRO A 95 -7.26 15.63 9.80
C PRO A 95 -6.09 15.89 10.78
N VAL A 96 -5.03 15.11 10.62
CA VAL A 96 -3.74 15.29 11.30
C VAL A 96 -2.73 15.87 10.31
N MET A 97 -1.82 16.72 10.76
CA MET A 97 -0.70 17.18 9.93
C MET A 97 0.44 16.14 9.85
N ASP A 98 0.41 15.11 10.69
CA ASP A 98 1.44 14.08 10.77
C ASP A 98 0.79 12.69 10.69
N VAL A 99 1.16 11.90 9.67
CA VAL A 99 0.67 10.52 9.47
C VAL A 99 0.97 9.60 10.66
N GLN A 100 2.00 9.89 11.45
CA GLN A 100 2.30 9.12 12.66
C GLN A 100 1.29 9.40 13.79
N GLN A 101 0.57 10.53 13.72
CA GLN A 101 -0.51 10.82 14.65
C GLN A 101 -1.79 10.12 14.23
N ASN A 102 -2.43 9.44 15.18
CA ASN A 102 -3.74 8.84 14.94
C ASN A 102 -4.83 9.92 14.98
N PRO A 103 -5.54 10.21 13.86
CA PRO A 103 -6.65 11.17 13.86
C PRO A 103 -7.79 10.73 14.79
N TYR A 104 -7.93 9.43 15.01
CA TYR A 104 -8.95 8.82 15.88
C TYR A 104 -8.49 8.65 17.34
N SER A 105 -7.45 9.37 17.76
CA SER A 105 -6.92 9.29 19.12
C SER A 105 -7.95 9.70 20.19
N ILE A 106 -8.06 8.92 21.26
CA ILE A 106 -8.87 9.25 22.44
C ILE A 106 -8.47 10.62 23.00
N ARG A 107 -7.17 10.93 23.04
CA ARG A 107 -6.67 12.21 23.56
C ARG A 107 -7.20 13.38 22.72
N ARG A 108 -7.13 13.29 21.39
CA ARG A 108 -7.65 14.31 20.47
C ARG A 108 -9.16 14.44 20.59
N PHE A 109 -9.86 13.32 20.80
CA PHE A 109 -11.29 13.34 21.03
C PHE A 109 -11.65 14.08 22.33
N LEU A 110 -10.97 13.81 23.43
CA LEU A 110 -11.33 14.36 24.74
C LEU A 110 -10.85 15.81 24.97
N ILE A 111 -9.75 16.22 24.33
CA ILE A 111 -9.15 17.54 24.57
C ILE A 111 -9.68 18.56 23.56
N GLU A 112 -10.10 19.72 24.09
CA GLU A 112 -10.35 20.94 23.31
C GLU A 112 -9.07 21.79 23.33
N GLU A 113 -8.56 22.16 22.16
CA GLU A 113 -7.31 22.91 22.04
C GLU A 113 -7.57 24.39 22.28
N LYS A 114 -6.83 25.00 23.21
CA LYS A 114 -6.91 26.44 23.47
C LYS A 114 -6.05 27.19 22.48
N GLY A 115 -6.62 28.19 21.84
CA GLY A 115 -5.92 29.12 20.97
C GLY A 115 -5.07 30.12 21.75
N ALA A 116 -4.52 31.09 21.03
CA ALA A 116 -3.73 32.18 21.62
C ALA A 116 -4.59 33.15 22.46
N LEU A 117 -5.90 33.20 22.18
CA LEU A 117 -6.88 33.99 22.92
C LEU A 117 -7.65 33.09 23.90
N GLU A 118 -7.99 33.61 25.08
CA GLU A 118 -8.65 32.83 26.14
C GLU A 118 -9.97 32.16 25.72
N ASP A 119 -10.74 32.82 24.86
CA ASP A 119 -12.05 32.32 24.37
C ASP A 119 -11.94 31.47 23.10
N GLN A 120 -10.73 31.34 22.53
CA GLN A 120 -10.53 30.60 21.30
C GLN A 120 -10.34 29.12 21.62
N VAL A 121 -11.32 28.32 21.20
CA VAL A 121 -11.31 26.87 21.38
C VAL A 121 -11.37 26.21 20.02
N TYR A 122 -10.45 25.27 19.78
CA TYR A 122 -10.39 24.47 18.57
C TYR A 122 -10.78 23.02 18.85
N LEU A 123 -11.56 22.46 17.92
CA LEU A 123 -12.16 21.15 18.04
C LEU A 123 -11.53 20.18 17.04
N ASN A 124 -11.08 19.05 17.54
CA ASN A 124 -10.54 17.98 16.71
C ASN A 124 -11.64 17.04 16.19
N ILE A 125 -12.69 16.82 16.97
CA ILE A 125 -13.75 15.87 16.62
C ILE A 125 -15.08 16.43 17.06
N LEU A 126 -16.03 16.45 16.11
CA LEU A 126 -17.42 16.84 16.33
C LEU A 126 -18.31 15.60 16.34
N ILE A 127 -19.50 15.73 16.91
CA ILE A 127 -20.41 14.62 17.15
C ILE A 127 -21.81 15.05 16.73
N LEU A 128 -22.50 14.16 16.05
CA LEU A 128 -23.91 14.28 15.75
C LEU A 128 -24.61 13.01 16.21
N ASP A 129 -25.65 13.14 17.01
CA ASP A 129 -26.50 12.01 17.37
C ASP A 129 -27.40 11.65 16.17
N LEU A 130 -27.42 10.36 15.83
CA LEU A 130 -28.27 9.86 14.74
C LEU A 130 -29.72 9.66 15.20
N GLN A 131 -29.98 9.71 16.51
CA GLN A 131 -31.32 9.60 17.10
C GLN A 131 -32.00 10.95 17.28
N ASP A 132 -31.25 12.06 17.26
CA ASP A 132 -31.82 13.39 17.38
C ASP A 132 -32.67 13.73 16.16
N ASP A 133 -33.83 14.33 16.41
CA ASP A 133 -34.56 15.04 15.37
C ASP A 133 -33.65 16.18 14.92
N MET A 134 -33.21 16.15 13.66
CA MET A 134 -32.27 17.10 13.04
C MET A 134 -32.88 18.50 12.90
N ASP A 135 -33.27 19.09 14.02
CA ASP A 135 -33.91 20.38 14.14
C ASP A 135 -32.92 21.53 13.94
N GLU A 136 -33.44 22.75 13.93
CA GLU A 136 -32.64 23.94 13.69
C GLU A 136 -31.56 24.14 14.78
N ALA A 137 -31.85 23.78 16.04
CA ALA A 137 -30.92 23.97 17.14
C ALA A 137 -29.70 23.02 17.03
N VAL A 138 -29.95 21.74 16.70
CA VAL A 138 -28.89 20.75 16.46
C VAL A 138 -28.02 21.17 15.27
N VAL A 139 -28.67 21.61 14.18
CA VAL A 139 -27.98 22.06 12.96
C VAL A 139 -27.10 23.28 13.23
N GLU A 140 -27.61 24.31 13.90
CA GLU A 140 -26.84 25.52 14.20
C GLU A 140 -25.71 25.25 15.19
N THR A 141 -25.93 24.37 16.16
CA THR A 141 -24.87 23.91 17.07
C THR A 141 -23.74 23.26 16.30
N LEU A 142 -24.05 22.33 15.39
CA LEU A 142 -23.03 21.68 14.56
C LEU A 142 -22.28 22.68 13.68
N LYS A 143 -22.98 23.60 13.01
CA LYS A 143 -22.35 24.65 12.18
C LYS A 143 -21.40 25.52 13.01
N SER A 144 -21.81 25.91 14.21
CA SER A 144 -20.98 26.69 15.14
C SER A 144 -19.73 25.92 15.57
N GLN A 145 -19.87 24.63 15.88
CA GLN A 145 -18.75 23.76 16.21
C GLN A 145 -17.82 23.52 15.01
N MET A 146 -18.35 23.41 13.79
CA MET A 146 -17.57 23.25 12.55
C MET A 146 -16.65 24.44 12.29
N GLN A 147 -17.09 25.67 12.60
CA GLN A 147 -16.24 26.85 12.48
C GLN A 147 -15.01 26.81 13.40
N ARG A 148 -15.11 26.07 14.51
CA ARG A 148 -14.02 25.86 15.49
C ARG A 148 -13.15 24.65 15.16
N MET A 149 -13.42 23.95 14.07
CA MET A 149 -12.70 22.74 13.72
C MET A 149 -11.27 23.04 13.23
N VAL A 150 -10.30 22.26 13.69
CA VAL A 150 -8.90 22.34 13.22
C VAL A 150 -8.83 22.06 11.71
N THR A 151 -8.04 22.85 10.97
CA THR A 151 -7.84 22.74 9.52
C THR A 151 -6.36 22.67 9.15
N LEU A 152 -6.01 21.99 8.05
CA LEU A 152 -4.63 21.90 7.56
C LEU A 152 -4.16 23.11 6.72
N GLN A 153 -5.07 24.02 6.35
CA GLN A 153 -4.88 24.92 5.21
C GLN A 153 -4.07 26.19 5.47
N SER A 154 -3.73 26.52 6.72
CA SER A 154 -2.98 27.74 6.97
C SER A 154 -1.55 27.57 6.45
N GLN A 155 -1.25 28.12 5.26
CA GLN A 155 0.07 28.22 4.58
C GLN A 155 0.27 27.36 3.31
N ILE A 156 -0.77 26.70 2.78
CA ILE A 156 -0.66 25.96 1.50
C ILE A 156 -1.13 26.83 0.33
N HIS A 157 -0.38 26.87 -0.77
CA HIS A 157 -0.80 27.61 -1.98
C HIS A 157 -2.03 26.95 -2.66
N LEU A 158 -2.84 27.79 -3.32
CA LEU A 158 -4.12 27.36 -3.92
C LEU A 158 -3.94 26.33 -5.04
N ASP A 159 -2.87 26.43 -5.81
CA ASP A 159 -2.51 25.47 -6.87
C ASP A 159 -2.21 24.08 -6.30
N VAL A 160 -1.53 23.99 -5.16
CA VAL A 160 -1.30 22.72 -4.45
C VAL A 160 -2.61 22.13 -3.94
N ILE A 161 -3.51 22.97 -3.41
CA ILE A 161 -4.85 22.54 -2.99
C ILE A 161 -5.63 21.99 -4.19
N ASP A 162 -5.58 22.65 -5.34
CA ASP A 162 -6.26 22.21 -6.56
C ASP A 162 -5.69 20.88 -7.10
N ILE A 163 -4.37 20.68 -7.02
CA ILE A 163 -3.72 19.40 -7.34
C ILE A 163 -4.28 18.29 -6.45
N VAL A 164 -4.26 18.49 -5.13
CA VAL A 164 -4.78 17.51 -4.16
C VAL A 164 -6.25 17.23 -4.41
N HIS A 165 -7.06 18.26 -4.65
CA HIS A 165 -8.47 18.12 -4.96
C HIS A 165 -8.69 17.27 -6.21
N THR A 166 -7.88 17.47 -7.25
CA THR A 166 -7.95 16.67 -8.48
C THR A 166 -7.63 15.20 -8.21
N LEU A 167 -6.60 14.91 -7.40
CA LEU A 167 -6.25 13.53 -7.01
C LEU A 167 -7.37 12.86 -6.22
N GLU A 168 -7.97 13.57 -5.26
CA GLU A 168 -9.12 13.08 -4.48
C GLU A 168 -10.33 12.79 -5.40
N GLN A 169 -10.63 13.67 -6.36
CA GLN A 169 -11.71 13.46 -7.32
C GLN A 169 -11.48 12.23 -8.20
N VAL A 170 -10.25 11.98 -8.65
CA VAL A 170 -9.92 10.76 -9.43
C VAL A 170 -10.20 9.51 -8.60
N SER A 171 -9.81 9.51 -7.32
CA SER A 171 -10.13 8.40 -6.41
C SER A 171 -11.64 8.18 -6.31
N GLU A 172 -12.39 9.23 -5.95
CA GLU A 172 -13.82 9.14 -5.65
C GLU A 172 -14.69 8.83 -6.87
N GLN A 173 -14.37 9.42 -8.02
CA GLN A 173 -15.23 9.37 -9.21
C GLN A 173 -14.84 8.28 -10.19
N LYS A 174 -13.59 7.79 -10.16
CA LYS A 174 -13.08 6.82 -11.16
C LYS A 174 -12.57 5.52 -10.55
N LEU A 175 -11.78 5.58 -9.46
CA LEU A 175 -11.19 4.37 -8.88
C LEU A 175 -12.13 3.63 -7.94
N LEU A 176 -12.66 4.30 -6.91
CA LEU A 176 -13.54 3.67 -5.93
C LEU A 176 -14.80 3.02 -6.53
N PRO A 177 -15.48 3.61 -7.55
CA PRO A 177 -16.61 2.96 -8.19
C PRO A 177 -16.29 1.59 -8.78
N LEU A 178 -15.09 1.41 -9.35
CA LEU A 178 -14.64 0.12 -9.90
C LEU A 178 -14.54 -0.97 -8.83
N LEU A 179 -14.35 -0.60 -7.56
CA LEU A 179 -14.21 -1.54 -6.44
C LEU A 179 -15.55 -1.84 -5.74
N VAL A 180 -16.54 -0.96 -5.88
CA VAL A 180 -17.85 -1.10 -5.23
C VAL A 180 -18.87 -1.79 -6.13
N GLU A 181 -18.77 -1.60 -7.44
CA GLU A 181 -19.69 -2.21 -8.39
C GLU A 181 -19.52 -3.74 -8.45
N PRO A 182 -20.60 -4.53 -8.32
CA PRO A 182 -20.51 -5.98 -8.37
C PRO A 182 -20.11 -6.43 -9.79
N ILE A 183 -19.08 -7.26 -9.90
CA ILE A 183 -18.66 -7.82 -11.18
C ILE A 183 -19.36 -9.17 -11.38
N GLN A 184 -20.04 -9.32 -12.52
CA GLN A 184 -20.62 -10.60 -12.91
C GLN A 184 -19.50 -11.57 -13.32
N VAL A 185 -19.16 -12.50 -12.42
CA VAL A 185 -18.16 -13.54 -12.65
C VAL A 185 -18.86 -14.88 -12.85
N VAL A 186 -18.42 -15.65 -13.84
CA VAL A 186 -18.76 -17.07 -14.01
C VAL A 186 -17.47 -17.84 -13.74
N GLU A 187 -17.50 -18.93 -12.94
CA GLU A 187 -16.27 -19.61 -12.47
C GLU A 187 -15.23 -19.89 -13.58
N LYS A 188 -15.66 -20.18 -14.82
CA LYS A 188 -14.78 -20.45 -15.97
C LYS A 188 -14.02 -19.24 -16.52
N ASN A 189 -14.40 -18.01 -16.16
CA ASN A 189 -13.77 -16.77 -16.67
C ASN A 189 -13.18 -15.86 -15.59
N ALA A 190 -13.16 -16.30 -14.33
CA ALA A 190 -12.76 -15.48 -13.18
C ALA A 190 -11.37 -14.84 -13.36
N ASP A 191 -10.36 -15.59 -13.78
CA ASP A 191 -9.00 -15.07 -13.97
C ASP A 191 -8.92 -14.00 -15.06
N VAL A 192 -9.58 -14.23 -16.20
CA VAL A 192 -9.56 -13.29 -17.34
C VAL A 192 -10.30 -11.99 -16.97
N VAL A 193 -11.43 -12.12 -16.27
CA VAL A 193 -12.20 -10.97 -15.79
C VAL A 193 -11.39 -10.19 -14.75
N ALA A 194 -10.79 -10.88 -13.77
CA ALA A 194 -9.93 -10.28 -12.76
C ALA A 194 -8.77 -9.50 -13.39
N GLN A 195 -7.98 -10.13 -14.26
CA GLN A 195 -6.84 -9.48 -14.91
C GLN A 195 -7.25 -8.26 -15.73
N ARG A 196 -8.35 -8.34 -16.49
CA ARG A 196 -8.83 -7.20 -17.29
C ARG A 196 -9.25 -6.04 -16.39
N HIS A 197 -9.97 -6.36 -15.31
CA HIS A 197 -10.43 -5.35 -14.37
C HIS A 197 -9.25 -4.68 -13.65
N LEU A 198 -8.30 -5.47 -13.12
CA LEU A 198 -7.10 -4.96 -12.48
C LEU A 198 -6.26 -4.10 -13.41
N LYS A 199 -6.11 -4.51 -14.69
CA LYS A 199 -5.41 -3.72 -15.69
C LYS A 199 -6.07 -2.36 -15.92
N GLN A 200 -7.40 -2.32 -16.08
CA GLN A 200 -8.13 -1.06 -16.24
C GLN A 200 -7.95 -0.15 -15.00
N PHE A 201 -8.04 -0.75 -13.81
CA PHE A 201 -7.86 -0.03 -12.55
C PHE A 201 -6.44 0.55 -12.41
N GLU A 202 -5.42 -0.25 -12.68
CA GLU A 202 -4.01 0.16 -12.64
C GLU A 202 -3.68 1.23 -13.70
N GLU A 203 -4.26 1.14 -14.91
CA GLU A 203 -4.08 2.15 -15.96
C GLU A 203 -4.64 3.53 -15.55
N ILE A 204 -5.83 3.56 -14.94
CA ILE A 204 -6.42 4.81 -14.43
C ILE A 204 -5.59 5.35 -13.27
N MET A 205 -5.26 4.49 -12.30
CA MET A 205 -4.42 4.87 -11.16
C MET A 205 -3.07 5.43 -11.59
N THR A 206 -2.42 4.77 -12.54
CA THR A 206 -1.10 5.22 -13.03
C THR A 206 -1.20 6.56 -13.73
N ARG A 207 -2.12 6.68 -14.69
CA ARG A 207 -2.22 7.87 -15.54
C ARG A 207 -2.75 9.08 -14.80
N GLU A 208 -3.75 8.90 -13.95
CA GLU A 208 -4.53 10.00 -13.39
C GLU A 208 -4.23 10.28 -11.92
N LEU A 209 -3.44 9.42 -11.26
CA LEU A 209 -3.09 9.59 -9.86
C LEU A 209 -1.56 9.55 -9.63
N LEU A 210 -0.88 8.49 -10.06
CA LEU A 210 0.57 8.33 -9.83
C LEU A 210 1.42 9.33 -10.62
N LEU A 211 1.17 9.50 -11.92
CA LEU A 211 1.91 10.45 -12.75
C LEU A 211 1.70 11.90 -12.29
N PRO A 212 0.45 12.40 -12.09
CA PRO A 212 0.24 13.76 -11.59
C PRO A 212 0.83 13.98 -10.19
N MET A 213 0.77 12.98 -9.31
CA MET A 213 1.44 13.04 -8.00
C MET A 213 2.95 13.21 -8.15
N ARG A 214 3.61 12.41 -9.00
CA ARG A 214 5.05 12.57 -9.25
C ARG A 214 5.38 13.94 -9.81
N ASP A 215 4.62 14.41 -10.80
CA ASP A 215 4.83 15.73 -11.42
C ASP A 215 4.63 16.86 -10.41
N ALA A 216 3.65 16.75 -9.50
CA ALA A 216 3.45 17.70 -8.41
C ALA A 216 4.69 17.78 -7.51
N ILE A 217 5.15 16.64 -7.00
CA ILE A 217 6.32 16.53 -6.12
C ILE A 217 7.58 17.09 -6.79
N ARG A 218 7.80 16.77 -8.07
CA ARG A 218 9.03 17.15 -8.77
C ARG A 218 9.05 18.62 -9.19
N ASP A 219 7.92 19.16 -9.65
CA ASP A 219 7.91 20.41 -10.42
C ASP A 219 7.01 21.51 -9.85
N HIS A 220 6.07 21.22 -8.95
CA HIS A 220 5.04 22.19 -8.53
C HIS A 220 5.15 22.62 -7.06
N LEU A 221 5.64 21.76 -6.18
CA LEU A 221 5.75 22.06 -4.74
C LEU A 221 7.04 22.83 -4.41
N SER A 222 6.95 23.78 -3.50
CA SER A 222 8.07 24.66 -3.12
C SER A 222 8.46 24.54 -1.64
N HIS A 223 7.49 24.39 -0.73
CA HIS A 223 7.73 24.40 0.70
C HIS A 223 7.42 23.05 1.35
N ILE A 224 8.14 22.70 2.43
CA ILE A 224 8.02 21.39 3.09
C ILE A 224 6.58 21.11 3.54
N GLU A 225 5.85 22.14 3.96
CA GLU A 225 4.45 22.07 4.37
C GLU A 225 3.54 21.58 3.23
N GLU A 226 3.86 21.93 1.98
CA GLU A 226 3.12 21.49 0.78
C GLU A 226 3.42 20.04 0.43
N PHE A 227 4.65 19.60 0.61
CA PHE A 227 5.03 18.19 0.47
C PHE A 227 4.35 17.34 1.53
N ASP A 228 4.31 17.81 2.78
CA ASP A 228 3.60 17.15 3.87
C ASP A 228 2.09 17.11 3.60
N TYR A 229 1.51 18.22 3.12
CA TYR A 229 0.11 18.28 2.72
C TYR A 229 -0.20 17.25 1.61
N LEU A 230 0.54 17.26 0.50
CA LEU A 230 0.33 16.28 -0.57
C LEU A 230 0.50 14.84 -0.07
N TYR A 231 1.54 14.56 0.73
CA TYR A 231 1.79 13.24 1.29
C TYR A 231 0.60 12.72 2.12
N LEU A 232 0.05 13.56 3.00
CA LEU A 232 -1.10 13.20 3.84
C LEU A 232 -2.30 12.78 2.99
N HIS A 233 -2.60 13.55 1.95
CA HIS A 233 -3.75 13.28 1.08
C HIS A 233 -3.53 12.06 0.19
N VAL A 234 -2.33 11.88 -0.37
CA VAL A 234 -1.98 10.68 -1.13
C VAL A 234 -2.06 9.43 -0.26
N HIS A 235 -1.49 9.47 0.95
CA HIS A 235 -1.51 8.35 1.89
C HIS A 235 -2.95 7.96 2.25
N LYS A 236 -3.81 8.96 2.49
CA LYS A 236 -5.24 8.77 2.72
C LYS A 236 -5.93 8.11 1.53
N ILE A 237 -5.73 8.62 0.31
CA ILE A 237 -6.32 8.07 -0.91
C ILE A 237 -5.95 6.59 -1.08
N PHE A 238 -4.67 6.22 -0.94
CA PHE A 238 -4.25 4.83 -1.09
C PHE A 238 -4.76 3.92 0.02
N THR A 239 -4.81 4.42 1.25
CA THR A 239 -5.41 3.69 2.38
C THR A 239 -6.88 3.39 2.12
N GLU A 240 -7.63 4.38 1.63
CA GLU A 240 -9.04 4.22 1.27
C GLU A 240 -9.21 3.22 0.13
N ILE A 241 -8.43 3.37 -0.96
CA ILE A 241 -8.42 2.42 -2.09
C ILE A 241 -8.16 0.99 -1.60
N LEU A 242 -7.15 0.76 -0.76
CA LEU A 242 -6.84 -0.56 -0.23
C LEU A 242 -8.01 -1.11 0.61
N ALA A 243 -8.65 -0.27 1.41
CA ALA A 243 -9.78 -0.67 2.21
C ALA A 243 -10.95 -1.14 1.31
N TYR A 244 -11.32 -0.38 0.28
CA TYR A 244 -12.38 -0.78 -0.67
C TYR A 244 -11.99 -1.98 -1.53
N TYR A 245 -10.72 -2.08 -1.93
CA TYR A 245 -10.19 -3.21 -2.68
C TYR A 245 -10.37 -4.53 -1.94
N ARG A 246 -10.29 -4.50 -0.62
CA ARG A 246 -10.49 -5.68 0.22
C ARG A 246 -11.94 -6.15 0.28
N ASP A 247 -12.91 -5.24 0.24
CA ASP A 247 -14.32 -5.62 0.08
C ASP A 247 -14.55 -6.19 -1.32
N PHE A 248 -13.96 -5.56 -2.34
CA PHE A 248 -13.98 -6.07 -3.71
C PHE A 248 -13.46 -7.52 -3.81
N LYS A 249 -12.30 -7.80 -3.19
CA LYS A 249 -11.72 -9.14 -3.10
C LYS A 249 -12.62 -10.15 -2.38
N SER A 250 -13.42 -9.70 -1.41
CA SER A 250 -14.32 -10.57 -0.64
C SER A 250 -15.51 -11.09 -1.44
N GLN A 251 -15.74 -10.58 -2.66
CA GLN A 251 -16.82 -11.04 -3.53
C GLN A 251 -16.62 -12.51 -3.94
N PRO A 252 -17.71 -13.30 -4.05
CA PRO A 252 -17.65 -14.67 -4.57
C PRO A 252 -17.01 -14.70 -5.96
N GLY A 253 -15.93 -15.48 -6.12
CA GLY A 253 -15.16 -15.60 -7.38
C GLY A 253 -13.79 -14.90 -7.35
N PHE A 254 -13.57 -13.93 -6.47
CA PHE A 254 -12.28 -13.24 -6.31
C PHE A 254 -11.51 -13.62 -5.05
N MET A 255 -12.19 -14.14 -4.03
CA MET A 255 -11.60 -14.45 -2.72
C MET A 255 -10.33 -15.30 -2.77
N PHE A 256 -10.23 -16.24 -3.71
CA PHE A 256 -9.09 -17.15 -3.88
C PHE A 256 -8.30 -16.88 -5.17
N ASN A 257 -8.55 -15.75 -5.85
CA ASN A 257 -7.87 -15.43 -7.09
C ASN A 257 -6.47 -14.86 -6.82
N GLN A 258 -5.44 -15.50 -7.38
CA GLN A 258 -4.04 -15.09 -7.12
C GLN A 258 -3.72 -13.70 -7.68
N TYR A 259 -4.28 -13.31 -8.83
CA TYR A 259 -4.06 -11.96 -9.39
C TYR A 259 -4.63 -10.88 -8.47
N ILE A 260 -5.83 -11.14 -7.94
CA ILE A 260 -6.48 -10.25 -6.97
C ILE A 260 -5.66 -10.15 -5.68
N GLN A 261 -5.13 -11.28 -5.20
CA GLN A 261 -4.27 -11.32 -4.00
C GLN A 261 -2.96 -10.55 -4.22
N ASN A 262 -2.26 -10.78 -5.32
CA ASN A 262 -0.99 -10.12 -5.63
C ASN A 262 -1.17 -8.60 -5.80
N PHE A 263 -2.30 -8.16 -6.34
CA PHE A 263 -2.60 -6.74 -6.46
C PHE A 263 -2.88 -6.08 -5.11
N GLU A 264 -3.54 -6.77 -4.16
CA GLU A 264 -3.66 -6.30 -2.77
C GLU A 264 -2.27 -6.06 -2.15
N TYR A 265 -1.36 -7.01 -2.36
CA TYR A 265 0.02 -6.90 -1.87
C TYR A 265 0.76 -5.71 -2.47
N LYS A 266 0.59 -5.46 -3.78
CA LYS A 266 1.16 -4.28 -4.44
C LYS A 266 0.61 -2.97 -3.85
N LEU A 267 -0.71 -2.86 -3.63
CA LEU A 267 -1.31 -1.67 -3.01
C LEU A 267 -0.79 -1.44 -1.59
N LEU A 268 -0.77 -2.49 -0.76
CA LEU A 268 -0.26 -2.40 0.61
C LEU A 268 1.22 -2.03 0.64
N ALA A 269 2.03 -2.69 -0.19
CA ALA A 269 3.45 -2.38 -0.31
C ALA A 269 3.68 -0.94 -0.76
N PHE A 270 2.85 -0.41 -1.66
CA PHE A 270 2.98 0.96 -2.12
C PHE A 270 2.82 1.94 -0.96
N ILE A 271 1.79 1.77 -0.13
CA ILE A 271 1.57 2.58 1.08
C ILE A 271 2.79 2.52 2.01
N ARG A 272 3.31 1.31 2.28
CA ARG A 272 4.49 1.12 3.13
C ARG A 272 5.75 1.76 2.56
N LEU A 273 5.94 1.69 1.24
CA LEU A 273 7.08 2.34 0.58
C LEU A 273 6.95 3.87 0.60
N LEU A 274 5.74 4.42 0.46
CA LEU A 274 5.51 5.86 0.66
C LEU A 274 5.88 6.28 2.10
N GLU A 275 5.49 5.50 3.11
CA GLU A 275 5.84 5.75 4.52
C GLU A 275 7.36 5.72 4.75
N LYS A 276 8.02 4.65 4.29
CA LYS A 276 9.48 4.46 4.48
C LYS A 276 10.31 5.51 3.74
N ARG A 277 9.82 5.98 2.58
CA ARG A 277 10.57 6.88 1.69
C ARG A 277 10.10 8.32 1.75
N LYS A 278 9.19 8.69 2.66
CA LYS A 278 8.69 10.06 2.82
C LYS A 278 9.83 11.09 2.83
N ALA A 279 10.89 10.83 3.60
CA ALA A 279 12.05 11.73 3.72
C ALA A 279 12.96 11.78 2.48
N GLU A 280 12.74 10.93 1.48
CA GLU A 280 13.48 10.90 0.20
C GLU A 280 12.61 11.34 -0.99
N THR A 281 11.28 11.27 -0.87
CA THR A 281 10.35 11.55 -1.97
C THR A 281 9.50 12.79 -1.73
N PHE A 282 9.03 13.04 -0.51
CA PHE A 282 8.18 14.20 -0.17
C PHE A 282 8.99 15.28 0.55
N ILE A 283 10.03 15.75 -0.12
CA ILE A 283 10.88 16.84 0.36
C ILE A 283 11.29 17.74 -0.82
N PRO A 284 11.58 19.03 -0.58
CA PRO A 284 12.16 19.89 -1.59
C PRO A 284 13.51 19.31 -2.06
N THR A 285 13.63 19.04 -3.36
CA THR A 285 14.86 18.50 -3.94
C THR A 285 15.23 19.22 -5.23
N TYR A 286 16.53 19.38 -5.45
CA TYR A 286 17.04 19.79 -6.76
C TYR A 286 17.04 18.61 -7.74
N ARG A 287 17.08 18.88 -9.06
CA ARG A 287 17.07 17.82 -10.10
C ARG A 287 18.14 16.73 -9.89
N ASN A 288 19.35 17.10 -9.45
CA ASN A 288 20.42 16.14 -9.21
C ASN A 288 20.11 15.25 -7.98
N GLU A 289 19.52 15.82 -6.93
CA GLU A 289 19.12 15.07 -5.74
C GLU A 289 17.98 14.10 -6.07
N TRP A 290 17.02 14.52 -6.89
CA TRP A 290 15.97 13.63 -7.40
C TRP A 290 16.55 12.41 -8.11
N GLN A 291 17.55 12.61 -8.98
CA GLN A 291 18.22 11.51 -9.69
C GLN A 291 18.94 10.56 -8.73
N VAL A 292 19.60 11.09 -7.69
CA VAL A 292 20.26 10.26 -6.66
C VAL A 292 19.23 9.43 -5.88
N MET A 293 18.10 10.02 -5.48
CA MET A 293 17.02 9.30 -4.80
C MET A 293 16.38 8.26 -5.72
N HIS A 294 16.24 8.57 -7.01
CA HIS A 294 15.76 7.62 -8.01
C HIS A 294 16.71 6.43 -8.17
N GLN A 295 18.01 6.65 -8.28
CA GLN A 295 19.00 5.56 -8.35
C GLN A 295 18.95 4.68 -7.09
N ARG A 296 18.88 5.30 -5.90
CA ARG A 296 18.74 4.57 -4.64
C ARG A 296 17.47 3.72 -4.61
N SER A 297 16.36 4.23 -5.14
CA SER A 297 15.08 3.50 -5.21
C SER A 297 15.15 2.22 -6.05
N GLN A 298 16.03 2.18 -7.04
CA GLN A 298 16.19 1.06 -7.97
C GLN A 298 17.26 0.06 -7.54
N GLN A 299 18.16 0.45 -6.64
CA GLN A 299 19.35 -0.32 -6.31
C GLN A 299 19.03 -1.74 -5.84
N ALA A 300 18.03 -1.92 -4.98
CA ALA A 300 17.63 -3.23 -4.50
C ALA A 300 17.21 -4.17 -5.65
N VAL A 301 16.44 -3.66 -6.61
CA VAL A 301 16.00 -4.45 -7.78
C VAL A 301 17.21 -4.77 -8.68
N LEU A 302 18.09 -3.79 -8.89
CA LEU A 302 19.31 -3.99 -9.68
C LEU A 302 20.23 -5.03 -9.06
N ASP A 303 20.41 -5.05 -7.73
CA ASP A 303 21.22 -6.05 -7.04
C ASP A 303 20.67 -7.47 -7.27
N ILE A 304 19.35 -7.65 -7.16
CA ILE A 304 18.70 -8.94 -7.46
C ILE A 304 18.89 -9.32 -8.92
N GLN A 305 18.73 -8.37 -9.86
CA GLN A 305 18.94 -8.61 -11.29
C GLN A 305 20.39 -9.01 -11.58
N ASN A 306 21.36 -8.35 -10.95
CA ASN A 306 22.77 -8.65 -11.10
C ASN A 306 23.07 -10.08 -10.62
N THR A 307 22.63 -10.45 -9.41
CA THR A 307 22.76 -11.82 -8.89
C THR A 307 22.18 -12.86 -9.86
N ILE A 308 21.01 -12.62 -10.45
CA ILE A 308 20.43 -13.55 -11.43
C ILE A 308 21.25 -13.57 -12.73
N SER A 309 21.56 -12.40 -13.29
CA SER A 309 22.23 -12.28 -14.60
C SER A 309 23.63 -12.87 -14.61
N GLU A 310 24.37 -12.75 -13.52
CA GLU A 310 25.74 -13.28 -13.36
C GLU A 310 25.74 -14.81 -13.26
N ASN A 311 24.69 -15.41 -12.69
CA ASN A 311 24.69 -16.82 -12.29
C ASN A 311 23.76 -17.73 -13.15
N VAL A 312 22.71 -17.18 -13.78
CA VAL A 312 21.68 -17.98 -14.46
C VAL A 312 22.22 -18.77 -15.65
N GLN A 313 23.19 -18.23 -16.38
CA GLN A 313 23.78 -18.93 -17.52
C GLN A 313 24.62 -20.13 -17.06
N GLN A 314 25.44 -19.95 -16.01
CA GLN A 314 26.19 -21.04 -15.40
C GLN A 314 25.26 -22.12 -14.84
N TYR A 315 24.16 -21.73 -14.21
CA TYR A 315 23.12 -22.64 -13.73
C TYR A 315 22.53 -23.49 -14.88
N ARG A 316 22.17 -22.85 -15.99
CA ARG A 316 21.67 -23.53 -17.20
C ARG A 316 22.67 -24.51 -17.78
N ASP A 317 23.94 -24.11 -17.85
CA ASP A 317 24.97 -24.93 -18.44
C ASP A 317 25.33 -26.13 -17.57
N LEU A 318 25.36 -25.99 -16.24
CA LEU A 318 25.46 -27.12 -15.30
C LEU A 318 24.29 -28.09 -15.45
N LYS A 319 23.05 -27.60 -15.58
CA LYS A 319 21.86 -28.44 -15.79
C LYS A 319 21.94 -29.23 -17.11
N LYS A 320 22.40 -28.59 -18.20
CA LYS A 320 22.64 -29.26 -19.48
C LYS A 320 23.76 -30.30 -19.38
N TYR A 321 24.84 -29.98 -18.67
CA TYR A 321 25.97 -30.88 -18.48
C TYR A 321 25.56 -32.14 -17.70
N ILE A 322 24.83 -31.99 -16.60
CA ILE A 322 24.27 -33.12 -15.82
C ILE A 322 23.38 -34.01 -16.70
N ASN A 323 22.47 -33.42 -17.48
CA ASN A 323 21.61 -34.17 -18.40
C ASN A 323 22.42 -34.93 -19.46
N THR A 324 23.52 -34.35 -19.92
CA THR A 324 24.41 -34.99 -20.91
C THR A 324 25.14 -36.17 -20.30
N LEU A 325 25.69 -36.02 -19.09
CA LEU A 325 26.32 -37.11 -18.33
C LEU A 325 25.34 -38.26 -18.05
N GLN A 326 24.11 -37.94 -17.65
CA GLN A 326 23.07 -38.95 -17.40
C GLN A 326 22.70 -39.74 -18.65
N ARG A 327 22.60 -39.07 -19.82
CA ARG A 327 22.35 -39.74 -21.11
C ARG A 327 23.52 -40.64 -21.51
N GLN A 328 24.74 -40.16 -21.38
CA GLN A 328 25.95 -40.95 -21.67
C GLN A 328 26.03 -42.18 -20.78
N LYS A 329 25.77 -42.04 -19.47
CA LYS A 329 25.69 -43.16 -18.53
C LYS A 329 24.65 -44.19 -18.97
N ALA A 330 23.43 -43.75 -19.32
CA ALA A 330 22.36 -44.65 -19.75
C ALA A 330 22.67 -45.37 -21.08
N ASP A 331 23.32 -44.70 -22.03
CA ASP A 331 23.72 -45.30 -23.31
C ASP A 331 24.88 -46.29 -23.15
N GLU A 332 25.80 -46.04 -22.21
CA GLU A 332 26.88 -46.98 -21.88
C GLU A 332 26.37 -48.20 -21.11
N GLU A 333 25.42 -48.02 -20.20
CA GLU A 333 24.79 -49.13 -19.46
C GLU A 333 24.06 -50.13 -20.38
N LYS A 334 23.59 -49.66 -21.55
CA LYS A 334 22.99 -50.49 -22.61
C LYS A 334 24.01 -51.25 -23.46
N LYS A 335 25.25 -50.76 -23.59
CA LYS A 335 26.23 -51.24 -24.59
C LYS A 335 27.26 -52.26 -24.07
N SER A 336 27.47 -52.42 -22.77
CA SER A 336 28.52 -53.33 -22.29
C SER A 336 28.27 -53.91 -20.90
N VAL A 337 28.39 -55.23 -20.72
CA VAL A 337 28.16 -55.93 -19.43
C VAL A 337 29.44 -56.03 -18.58
N PHE A 338 30.63 -56.09 -19.19
CA PHE A 338 31.92 -56.31 -18.49
C PHE A 338 32.72 -55.04 -18.14
N LYS A 339 32.38 -53.87 -18.70
CA LYS A 339 32.94 -52.55 -18.30
C LYS A 339 32.15 -51.83 -17.19
N LYS A 340 31.11 -52.48 -16.65
CA LYS A 340 30.08 -51.90 -15.77
C LYS A 340 30.54 -51.43 -14.39
N LEU A 341 31.65 -51.91 -13.85
CA LEU A 341 32.04 -51.63 -12.46
C LEU A 341 33.05 -50.49 -12.30
N TRP A 342 34.02 -50.36 -13.21
CA TRP A 342 35.08 -49.35 -13.09
C TRP A 342 34.72 -47.98 -13.68
N ARG A 343 33.84 -47.91 -14.69
CA ARG A 343 33.44 -46.64 -15.32
C ARG A 343 32.16 -46.04 -14.75
N LYS A 344 31.33 -46.87 -14.11
CA LYS A 344 30.11 -46.44 -13.42
C LYS A 344 30.44 -45.47 -12.27
N ASN A 345 31.49 -45.78 -11.49
CA ASN A 345 31.98 -44.90 -10.43
C ASN A 345 32.41 -43.51 -10.94
N ASN A 346 33.05 -43.42 -12.13
CA ASN A 346 33.49 -42.13 -12.66
C ASN A 346 32.33 -41.24 -13.13
N PHE A 347 31.30 -41.82 -13.77
CA PHE A 347 30.10 -41.07 -14.14
C PHE A 347 29.30 -40.65 -12.92
N ASP A 348 29.17 -41.54 -11.93
CA ASP A 348 28.49 -41.24 -10.67
C ASP A 348 29.19 -40.10 -9.92
N GLU A 349 30.51 -40.16 -9.77
CA GLU A 349 31.31 -39.10 -9.13
C GLU A 349 31.24 -37.76 -9.88
N ALA A 350 31.28 -37.79 -11.22
CA ALA A 350 31.15 -36.57 -12.04
C ALA A 350 29.75 -35.96 -11.94
N ILE A 351 28.70 -36.79 -11.93
CA ILE A 351 27.31 -36.33 -11.74
C ILE A 351 27.13 -35.75 -10.34
N ASP A 352 27.62 -36.43 -9.30
CA ASP A 352 27.53 -35.95 -7.91
C ASP A 352 28.28 -34.63 -7.71
N THR A 353 29.47 -34.50 -8.31
CA THR A 353 30.24 -33.25 -8.29
C THR A 353 29.47 -32.11 -8.96
N ALA A 354 28.91 -32.35 -10.14
CA ALA A 354 28.13 -31.34 -10.87
C ALA A 354 26.82 -30.98 -10.15
N LEU A 355 26.14 -31.95 -9.53
CA LEU A 355 24.95 -31.72 -8.70
C LEU A 355 25.28 -30.88 -7.47
N ASN A 356 26.39 -31.17 -6.79
CA ASN A 356 26.84 -30.37 -5.64
C ASN A 356 27.15 -28.92 -6.05
N GLN A 357 27.82 -28.71 -7.18
CA GLN A 357 28.08 -27.37 -7.71
C GLN A 357 26.77 -26.64 -8.06
N LEU A 358 25.81 -27.33 -8.70
CA LEU A 358 24.51 -26.76 -9.03
C LEU A 358 23.75 -26.34 -7.76
N GLN A 359 23.76 -27.16 -6.71
CA GLN A 359 23.12 -26.86 -5.43
C GLN A 359 23.80 -25.70 -4.70
N GLN A 360 25.13 -25.65 -4.72
CA GLN A 360 25.90 -24.53 -4.15
C GLN A 360 25.57 -23.22 -4.85
N LEU A 361 25.52 -23.22 -6.20
CA LEU A 361 25.16 -22.04 -6.98
C LEU A 361 23.73 -21.58 -6.67
N LYS A 362 22.76 -22.50 -6.70
CA LYS A 362 21.36 -22.24 -6.33
C LYS A 362 21.24 -21.64 -4.93
N ARG A 363 21.97 -22.21 -3.96
CA ARG A 363 21.99 -21.72 -2.58
C ARG A 363 22.62 -20.34 -2.46
N SER A 364 23.72 -20.06 -3.17
CA SER A 364 24.35 -18.73 -3.18
C SER A 364 23.38 -17.68 -3.69
N MET A 365 22.78 -17.92 -4.86
CA MET A 365 21.79 -17.02 -5.45
C MET A 365 20.63 -16.75 -4.49
N PHE A 366 20.06 -17.79 -3.88
CA PHE A 366 18.98 -17.64 -2.91
C PHE A 366 19.38 -16.78 -1.70
N LEU A 367 20.56 -17.03 -1.12
CA LEU A 367 21.06 -16.28 0.04
C LEU A 367 21.42 -14.83 -0.27
N GLU A 368 21.93 -14.55 -1.47
CA GLU A 368 22.19 -13.18 -1.92
C GLU A 368 20.88 -12.40 -2.07
N ILE A 369 19.90 -12.98 -2.78
CA ILE A 369 18.60 -12.34 -3.01
C ILE A 369 17.86 -12.09 -1.69
N ILE A 370 17.84 -13.06 -0.77
CA ILE A 370 17.11 -12.92 0.51
C ILE A 370 17.73 -11.86 1.44
N GLN A 371 18.99 -11.50 1.20
CA GLN A 371 19.71 -10.50 1.99
C GLN A 371 19.47 -9.07 1.47
N VAL A 372 19.09 -8.88 0.21
CA VAL A 372 18.83 -7.56 -0.40
C VAL A 372 17.84 -6.69 0.39
N PRO A 373 16.67 -7.20 0.86
CA PRO A 373 15.75 -6.39 1.66
C PRO A 373 16.39 -5.84 2.93
N ARG A 374 17.32 -6.59 3.54
CA ARG A 374 18.01 -6.17 4.77
C ARG A 374 19.07 -5.10 4.50
N THR A 375 19.66 -5.07 3.32
CA THR A 375 20.62 -4.02 2.94
C THR A 375 19.93 -2.75 2.46
N HIS A 376 18.67 -2.86 2.04
CA HIS A 376 17.86 -1.77 1.50
C HIS A 376 16.52 -1.60 2.25
N GLU A 377 16.58 -1.41 3.56
CA GLU A 377 15.37 -1.41 4.43
C GLU A 377 14.33 -0.36 4.03
N ASN A 378 14.77 0.84 3.60
CA ASN A 378 13.89 1.92 3.16
C ASN A 378 13.28 1.69 1.76
N CYS A 379 13.88 0.80 0.96
CA CYS A 379 13.46 0.51 -0.42
C CYS A 379 12.95 -0.92 -0.57
N SER A 380 12.52 -1.56 0.51
CA SER A 380 11.93 -2.90 0.48
C SER A 380 10.81 -3.01 1.51
N VAL A 381 9.84 -3.87 1.25
CA VAL A 381 8.77 -4.21 2.20
C VAL A 381 8.68 -5.71 2.28
N PHE A 382 8.75 -6.25 3.49
CA PHE A 382 8.46 -7.66 3.75
C PHE A 382 7.02 -7.81 4.22
N LEU A 383 6.14 -8.25 3.32
CA LEU A 383 4.70 -8.18 3.53
C LEU A 383 4.23 -9.04 4.70
N GLU A 384 4.78 -10.23 4.92
CA GLU A 384 4.38 -11.11 6.04
C GLU A 384 4.63 -10.47 7.42
N PHE A 385 5.63 -9.60 7.52
CA PHE A 385 5.99 -8.94 8.78
C PHE A 385 5.36 -7.55 8.91
N GLU A 386 5.28 -6.81 7.80
CA GLU A 386 4.83 -5.41 7.78
C GLU A 386 3.32 -5.26 7.51
N SER A 387 2.67 -6.31 7.01
CA SER A 387 1.21 -6.42 6.97
C SER A 387 0.71 -7.02 8.28
N LEU A 388 -0.30 -6.41 8.90
CA LEU A 388 -1.02 -7.00 10.03
C LEU A 388 -1.94 -8.16 9.58
N GLN A 389 -1.64 -8.83 8.46
CA GLN A 389 -2.46 -9.89 7.88
C GLN A 389 -1.78 -11.24 8.10
N HIS A 390 -2.56 -12.28 8.39
CA HIS A 390 -2.08 -13.65 8.27
C HIS A 390 -1.93 -13.95 6.77
N LEU A 391 -0.76 -13.69 6.22
CA LEU A 391 -0.38 -14.21 4.91
C LEU A 391 -0.15 -15.72 5.06
N GLN A 392 -0.48 -16.50 4.04
CA GLN A 392 -0.21 -17.94 4.05
C GLN A 392 1.30 -18.14 4.26
N GLN A 393 1.68 -18.82 5.35
CA GLN A 393 3.05 -18.93 5.86
C GLN A 393 4.02 -19.71 4.95
N VAL A 394 3.68 -19.99 3.70
CA VAL A 394 4.48 -20.87 2.83
C VAL A 394 5.47 -20.08 1.96
N ASP A 395 5.17 -18.81 1.68
CA ASP A 395 5.98 -17.96 0.79
C ASP A 395 6.29 -16.60 1.41
N ARG A 396 7.47 -16.07 1.07
CA ARG A 396 7.93 -14.73 1.43
C ARG A 396 7.64 -13.76 0.28
N HIS A 397 6.98 -12.67 0.60
CA HIS A 397 6.62 -11.64 -0.36
C HIS A 397 7.41 -10.36 -0.06
N TYR A 398 8.32 -10.04 -0.99
CA TYR A 398 9.10 -8.81 -0.96
C TYR A 398 8.60 -7.86 -2.03
N ALA A 399 8.44 -6.59 -1.68
CA ALA A 399 8.05 -5.56 -2.63
C ALA A 399 9.08 -4.43 -2.68
N PHE A 400 9.33 -3.91 -3.88
CA PHE A 400 10.35 -2.91 -4.15
C PHE A 400 9.78 -1.73 -4.96
N PRO A 401 10.27 -0.49 -4.76
CA PRO A 401 9.86 0.67 -5.53
C PRO A 401 9.96 0.44 -7.04
N SER A 402 9.01 0.99 -7.79
CA SER A 402 8.98 0.88 -9.25
C SER A 402 8.59 2.21 -9.90
N GLY A 403 9.15 2.48 -11.09
CA GLY A 403 8.95 3.75 -11.79
C GLY A 403 9.87 4.89 -11.32
N ASP A 404 9.55 6.11 -11.74
CA ASP A 404 10.32 7.32 -11.42
C ASP A 404 10.25 7.59 -9.92
N ASN A 405 11.41 7.60 -9.27
CA ASN A 405 11.63 7.59 -7.83
C ASN A 405 10.71 6.63 -7.03
N GLY A 406 10.22 5.55 -7.64
CA GLY A 406 9.28 4.61 -7.01
C GLY A 406 7.83 5.09 -6.92
N LEU A 407 7.46 6.14 -7.66
CA LEU A 407 6.18 6.84 -7.52
C LEU A 407 5.23 6.64 -8.70
N THR A 408 5.73 6.27 -9.87
CA THR A 408 4.91 6.24 -11.10
C THR A 408 4.35 4.87 -11.45
N ARG A 409 4.61 3.85 -10.63
CA ARG A 409 4.09 2.49 -10.81
C ARG A 409 3.85 1.81 -9.46
N LEU A 410 2.97 0.83 -9.45
CA LEU A 410 2.85 -0.07 -8.31
C LEU A 410 4.16 -0.88 -8.11
N PRO A 411 4.49 -1.27 -6.87
CA PRO A 411 5.75 -1.93 -6.54
C PRO A 411 5.97 -3.23 -7.31
N LEU A 412 7.24 -3.53 -7.59
CA LEU A 412 7.65 -4.84 -8.06
C LEU A 412 7.47 -5.84 -6.92
N LEU A 413 6.69 -6.89 -7.14
CA LEU A 413 6.48 -7.96 -6.18
C LEU A 413 7.38 -9.15 -6.53
N ILE A 414 8.11 -9.65 -5.54
CA ILE A 414 8.98 -10.81 -5.65
C ILE A 414 8.51 -11.88 -4.67
N HIS A 415 8.34 -13.09 -5.19
CA HIS A 415 7.97 -14.27 -4.43
C HIS A 415 9.21 -15.13 -4.21
N LEU A 416 9.50 -15.45 -2.95
CA LEU A 416 10.57 -16.37 -2.58
C LEU A 416 10.02 -17.46 -1.66
N PRO A 417 10.40 -18.73 -1.85
CA PRO A 417 10.03 -19.78 -0.91
C PRO A 417 10.71 -19.56 0.45
N GLU A 418 10.19 -20.20 1.50
CA GLU A 418 10.81 -20.16 2.83
C GLU A 418 12.20 -20.79 2.87
N THR A 419 12.42 -21.82 2.05
CA THR A 419 13.65 -22.61 2.00
C THR A 419 14.31 -22.54 0.62
N TYR A 420 15.63 -22.71 0.58
CA TYR A 420 16.34 -22.74 -0.70
C TYR A 420 16.02 -24.01 -1.49
N ASP A 421 15.58 -25.10 -0.86
CA ASP A 421 15.29 -26.37 -1.54
C ASP A 421 14.16 -26.18 -2.56
N ASP A 422 13.17 -25.36 -2.23
CA ASP A 422 12.01 -25.04 -3.08
C ASP A 422 12.29 -23.94 -4.12
N PHE A 423 13.47 -23.31 -4.08
CA PHE A 423 13.81 -22.19 -4.97
C PHE A 423 14.04 -22.65 -6.42
N ASP A 424 13.16 -22.24 -7.34
CA ASP A 424 13.33 -22.45 -8.78
C ASP A 424 13.90 -21.20 -9.44
N VAL A 425 15.19 -21.26 -9.81
CA VAL A 425 15.94 -20.18 -10.43
C VAL A 425 15.34 -19.75 -11.78
N GLU A 426 14.85 -20.69 -12.59
CA GLU A 426 14.31 -20.39 -13.92
C GLU A 426 12.93 -19.75 -13.80
N ASN A 427 12.08 -20.29 -12.94
CA ASN A 427 10.76 -19.73 -12.69
C ASN A 427 10.88 -18.32 -12.09
N PHE A 428 11.78 -18.13 -11.12
CA PHE A 428 12.06 -16.83 -10.53
C PHE A 428 12.55 -15.80 -11.56
N ASN A 429 13.50 -16.18 -12.43
CA ASN A 429 13.99 -15.30 -13.48
C ASN A 429 12.88 -14.93 -14.48
N ALA A 430 12.03 -15.91 -14.83
CA ALA A 430 10.89 -15.68 -15.72
C ALA A 430 9.84 -14.75 -15.08
N SER A 431 9.47 -14.96 -13.82
CA SER A 431 8.49 -14.13 -13.12
C SER A 431 8.99 -12.70 -12.95
N MET A 432 10.25 -12.52 -12.57
CA MET A 432 10.86 -11.20 -12.44
C MET A 432 10.87 -10.45 -13.79
N SER A 433 11.22 -11.15 -14.88
CA SER A 433 11.17 -10.58 -16.23
C SER A 433 9.75 -10.20 -16.65
N LEU A 434 8.75 -10.98 -16.27
CA LEU A 434 7.34 -10.69 -16.58
C LEU A 434 6.85 -9.44 -15.84
N ASP A 435 6.99 -9.37 -14.52
CA ASP A 435 6.50 -8.22 -13.74
C ASP A 435 7.17 -6.89 -14.13
N MET A 436 8.44 -6.92 -14.51
CA MET A 436 9.16 -5.75 -15.04
C MET A 436 8.59 -5.25 -16.38
N ASN A 437 8.04 -6.16 -17.19
CA ASN A 437 7.52 -5.87 -18.52
C ASN A 437 5.99 -5.61 -18.54
N PHE A 438 5.24 -6.15 -17.57
CA PHE A 438 3.77 -6.13 -17.54
C PHE A 438 3.14 -4.90 -16.88
N SER A 439 3.93 -4.03 -16.24
CA SER A 439 3.39 -2.78 -15.71
C SER A 439 3.17 -1.78 -16.85
N ALA A 440 1.90 -1.42 -17.07
CA ALA A 440 1.45 -0.51 -18.13
C ALA A 440 2.26 0.80 -18.08
N GLY A 441 3.20 0.94 -19.02
CA GLY A 441 4.19 2.01 -19.02
C GLY A 441 5.51 1.65 -19.70
N SER A 442 5.75 0.38 -20.04
CA SER A 442 6.90 -0.07 -20.84
C SER A 442 6.92 0.44 -22.29
N ARG A 443 5.95 1.29 -22.69
CA ARG A 443 6.03 2.13 -23.89
C ARG A 443 6.24 3.61 -23.52
N ILE A 444 7.30 3.91 -22.79
CA ILE A 444 7.97 5.19 -23.01
C ILE A 444 8.69 4.98 -24.35
N GLN A 445 8.27 5.72 -25.38
CA GLN A 445 8.99 5.78 -26.64
C GLN A 445 10.45 6.12 -26.34
N PRO A 446 11.45 5.44 -26.95
CA PRO A 446 12.81 5.95 -26.88
C PRO A 446 12.78 7.37 -27.45
N GLU A 447 13.24 8.35 -26.68
CA GLU A 447 13.51 9.68 -27.22
C GLU A 447 14.38 9.50 -28.46
N GLN A 448 13.82 9.88 -29.61
CA GLN A 448 14.53 9.81 -30.87
C GLN A 448 15.73 10.77 -30.78
N GLY A 449 16.91 10.19 -30.91
CA GLY A 449 18.22 10.77 -31.18
C GLY A 449 18.31 12.30 -31.24
N GLY A 450 18.83 12.89 -30.17
CA GLY A 450 19.64 14.10 -30.26
C GLY A 450 21.08 13.71 -30.57
N THR A 451 21.46 13.74 -31.84
CA THR A 451 22.87 13.73 -32.26
C THR A 451 23.59 14.91 -31.61
N LEU A 452 24.40 14.63 -30.59
CA LEU A 452 25.42 15.53 -30.09
C LEU A 452 26.52 15.64 -31.16
N ASN A 453 26.41 16.66 -32.02
CA ASN A 453 27.55 17.12 -32.80
C ASN A 453 28.48 17.87 -31.84
N PHE A 454 29.64 17.27 -31.59
CA PHE A 454 30.81 17.98 -31.10
C PHE A 454 31.29 18.93 -32.21
N GLU A 455 31.34 20.22 -31.92
CA GLU A 455 32.29 21.13 -32.55
C GLU A 455 33.22 21.68 -31.47
N ILE A 456 34.49 21.78 -31.87
CA ILE A 456 35.73 21.88 -31.09
C ILE A 456 35.83 23.16 -30.26
#